data_AF-A0A528B303-F1
#
_entry.id   AF-A0A528B303-F1
#
_cell.length_a   1.000
_cell.length_b   1.000
_cell.length_c   1.000
_cell.angle_alpha   90.00
_cell.angle_beta   90.00
_cell.angle_gamma   90.00
#
_symmetry.space_group_name_H-M   'P 1'
#
loop_
_entity.id
_entity.type
_entity.pdbx_description
1 polymer ?
#
loop_
_entity_poly.entity_id
_entity_poly.type
_entity_poly.pdbx_seq_one_letter_code
_entity_poly.pdbx_strand_id
1 'polypeptide(L)'
;TMMLEAQAIGESLGVRFPINVDRRIKGAGDVGEHKTSMLQDLERGRPMEIDALVTAVQELGRLTGQPTPAIDNVLALVRRLAIERGCYLT
;
A
#
# COMPACT_ATOMS: atom_id res chain seq x y z
N THR A 1 3.21 9.89 -7.56
CA THR A 1 2.48 9.63 -6.30
C THR A 1 2.38 8.13 -6.11
N MET A 2 2.15 7.64 -4.89
CA MET A 2 2.16 6.20 -4.57
C MET A 2 1.27 5.35 -5.50
N MET A 3 0.08 5.83 -5.84
CA MET A 3 -0.84 5.12 -6.74
C MET A 3 -0.34 5.05 -8.18
N LEU A 4 0.32 6.09 -8.69
CA LEU A 4 0.90 6.09 -10.03
C LEU A 4 2.14 5.18 -10.12
N GLU A 5 2.92 5.09 -9.04
CA GLU A 5 4.03 4.12 -8.95
C GLU A 5 3.49 2.69 -9.04
N ALA A 6 2.46 2.35 -8.26
CA ALA A 6 1.83 1.04 -8.31
C ALA A 6 1.18 0.73 -9.67
N GLN A 7 0.58 1.72 -10.32
CA GLN A 7 0.03 1.56 -11.68
C GLN A 7 1.14 1.26 -12.69
N ALA A 8 2.25 2.02 -12.68
CA ALA A 8 3.37 1.80 -13.59
C ALA A 8 3.98 0.40 -13.43
N ILE A 9 4.10 -0.10 -12.19
CA ILE A 9 4.50 -1.48 -11.91
C ILE A 9 3.52 -2.47 -12.55
N GLY A 10 2.23 -2.34 -12.28
CA GLY A 10 1.23 -3.26 -12.81
C GLY A 10 1.18 -3.26 -14.35
N GLU A 11 1.26 -2.09 -14.98
CA GLU A 11 1.28 -1.97 -16.44
C GLU A 11 2.52 -2.60 -17.07
N SER A 12 3.69 -2.48 -16.42
CA SER A 12 4.92 -3.17 -16.86
C SER A 12 4.80 -4.70 -16.82
N LEU A 13 3.89 -5.23 -15.99
CA LEU A 13 3.55 -6.65 -15.87
C LEU A 13 2.37 -7.05 -16.77
N GLY A 14 1.87 -6.16 -17.63
CA GLY A 14 0.76 -6.41 -18.54
C GLY A 14 -0.64 -6.28 -17.90
N VAL A 15 -0.75 -5.75 -16.68
CA VAL A 15 -2.04 -5.47 -16.04
C VAL A 15 -2.66 -4.22 -16.65
N ARG A 16 -3.95 -4.29 -16.97
CA ARG A 16 -4.72 -3.12 -17.43
C ARG A 16 -5.55 -2.55 -16.28
N PHE A 17 -5.40 -1.25 -16.01
CA PHE A 17 -6.21 -0.53 -15.04
C PHE A 17 -7.38 0.16 -15.77
N PRO A 18 -8.61 -0.38 -15.69
CA PRO A 18 -9.76 0.17 -16.42
C PRO A 18 -10.28 1.49 -15.84
N ILE A 19 -9.82 1.85 -14.64
CA ILE A 19 -10.22 3.04 -13.90
C ILE A 19 -8.95 3.84 -13.61
N ASN A 20 -8.95 5.12 -13.95
CA ASN A 20 -7.81 6.00 -13.67
C ASN A 20 -7.63 6.21 -12.16
N VAL A 21 -6.41 6.56 -11.75
CA VAL A 21 -6.04 6.75 -10.33
C VAL A 21 -6.92 7.79 -9.64
N ASP A 22 -7.23 8.91 -10.28
CA ASP A 22 -8.05 9.96 -9.68
C ASP A 22 -9.47 9.48 -9.34
N ARG A 23 -10.11 8.74 -10.26
CA ARG A 23 -11.43 8.14 -9.99
C ARG A 23 -11.32 7.07 -8.92
N ARG A 24 -10.22 6.30 -8.87
CA ARG A 24 -10.00 5.30 -7.81
C ARG A 24 -9.87 5.95 -6.43
N ILE A 25 -9.14 7.05 -6.33
CA ILE A 25 -8.99 7.83 -5.09
C ILE A 25 -10.33 8.41 -4.67
N LYS A 26 -11.07 9.04 -5.60
CA LYS A 26 -12.41 9.55 -5.31
C LYS A 26 -13.34 8.44 -4.80
N GLY A 27 -13.37 7.31 -5.50
CA GLY A 27 -14.20 6.18 -5.12
C GLY A 27 -13.84 5.59 -3.75
N ALA A 28 -12.58 5.68 -3.31
CA ALA A 28 -12.18 5.32 -1.96
C ALA A 28 -12.75 6.29 -0.91
N GLY A 29 -12.81 7.59 -1.22
CA GLY A 29 -13.46 8.59 -0.37
C GLY A 29 -14.99 8.41 -0.29
N ASP A 30 -15.61 7.99 -1.39
CA ASP A 30 -17.07 7.77 -1.46
C ASP A 30 -17.56 6.59 -0.58
N VAL A 31 -16.65 5.71 -0.12
CA VAL A 31 -16.98 4.62 0.83
C VAL A 31 -17.44 5.18 2.19
N GLY A 32 -17.11 6.42 2.52
CA GLY A 32 -17.54 7.11 3.74
C GLY A 32 -16.75 6.66 4.98
N GLU A 33 -17.40 6.65 6.15
CA GLU A 33 -16.79 6.24 7.42
C GLU A 33 -16.56 4.73 7.50
N HIS A 34 -15.63 4.23 6.69
CA HIS A 34 -15.22 2.84 6.68
C HIS A 34 -13.72 2.73 6.98
N LYS A 35 -13.38 1.96 8.02
CA LYS A 35 -11.99 1.67 8.36
C LYS A 35 -11.51 0.47 7.56
N THR A 36 -10.39 0.62 6.85
CA THR A 36 -9.71 -0.50 6.20
C THR A 36 -9.28 -1.56 7.21
N SER A 37 -9.13 -2.81 6.77
CA SER A 37 -8.72 -3.93 7.65
C SER A 37 -7.43 -3.63 8.42
N MET A 38 -6.38 -3.16 7.74
CA MET A 38 -5.11 -2.80 8.37
C MET A 38 -5.25 -1.71 9.46
N LEU A 39 -6.17 -0.74 9.30
CA LEU A 39 -6.43 0.25 10.33
C LEU A 39 -7.15 -0.38 11.54
N GLN A 40 -8.08 -1.30 11.30
CA GLN A 40 -8.73 -2.04 12.38
C GLN A 40 -7.74 -2.94 13.12
N ASP A 41 -6.78 -3.54 12.43
CA ASP A 41 -5.73 -4.36 13.06
C ASP A 41 -4.84 -3.51 13.96
N LEU A 42 -4.40 -2.34 13.48
CA LEU A 42 -3.66 -1.37 14.29
C LEU A 42 -4.43 -0.98 15.56
N GLU A 43 -5.72 -0.63 15.43
CA GLU A 43 -6.55 -0.22 16.57
C GLU A 43 -6.80 -1.36 17.57
N ARG A 44 -6.76 -2.61 17.11
CA ARG A 44 -6.97 -3.81 17.93
C ARG A 44 -5.67 -4.44 18.44
N GLY A 45 -4.51 -3.85 18.13
CA GLY A 45 -3.21 -4.40 18.52
C GLY A 45 -2.88 -5.73 17.82
N ARG A 46 -3.38 -5.93 16.60
CA ARG A 46 -3.17 -7.15 15.82
C ARG A 46 -2.04 -6.95 14.80
N PRO A 47 -1.37 -8.05 14.39
CA PRO A 47 -0.45 -8.01 13.26
C PRO A 47 -1.09 -7.39 12.02
N MET A 48 -0.42 -6.40 11.42
CA MET A 48 -0.85 -5.76 10.18
C MET A 48 -0.22 -6.44 8.96
N GLU A 49 -0.96 -6.51 7.84
CA GLU A 49 -0.53 -7.12 6.57
C GLU A 49 0.45 -6.24 5.76
N ILE A 50 1.40 -5.58 6.41
CA ILE A 50 2.33 -4.63 5.76
C ILE A 50 3.16 -5.30 4.68
N ASP A 51 3.69 -6.50 4.95
CA ASP A 51 4.57 -7.16 3.99
C ASP A 51 3.82 -7.74 2.79
N ALA A 52 2.64 -8.30 3.04
CA ALA A 52 1.78 -8.83 1.99
C ALA A 52 1.23 -7.74 1.05
N LEU A 53 1.02 -6.51 1.55
CA LEU A 53 0.38 -5.45 0.78
C LEU A 53 1.32 -4.35 0.30
N VAL A 54 2.22 -3.84 1.15
CA VAL A 54 3.08 -2.68 0.80
C VAL A 54 4.48 -3.14 0.40
N THR A 55 5.10 -4.04 1.16
CA THR A 55 6.43 -4.58 0.82
C THR A 55 6.39 -5.32 -0.51
N ALA A 56 5.36 -6.15 -0.73
CA ALA A 56 5.18 -6.86 -2.00
C ALA A 56 5.18 -5.92 -3.22
N VAL A 57 4.56 -4.73 -3.13
CA VAL A 57 4.53 -3.76 -4.24
C VAL A 57 5.90 -3.12 -4.44
N GLN A 58 6.63 -2.80 -3.37
CA GLN A 58 8.03 -2.34 -3.46
C GLN A 58 8.92 -3.39 -4.14
N GLU A 59 8.76 -4.67 -3.77
CA GLU A 59 9.53 -5.77 -4.35
C GLU A 59 9.24 -5.93 -5.85
N LEU A 60 7.97 -5.84 -6.26
CA LEU A 60 7.59 -5.80 -7.66
C LEU A 60 8.21 -4.59 -8.39
N GLY A 61 8.28 -3.43 -7.75
CA GLY A 61 8.99 -2.26 -8.27
C GLY A 61 10.45 -2.57 -8.58
N ARG A 62 11.17 -3.19 -7.64
CA ARG A 62 12.57 -3.62 -7.86
C ARG A 62 12.69 -4.65 -8.99
N LEU A 63 11.81 -5.65 -9.02
CA LEU A 63 11.83 -6.71 -10.04
C LEU A 63 11.56 -6.17 -11.45
N THR A 64 10.75 -5.11 -11.57
CA THR A 64 10.36 -4.51 -12.85
C THR A 64 11.21 -3.29 -13.22
N GLY A 65 12.17 -2.90 -12.38
CA GLY A 65 13.00 -1.70 -12.58
C GLY A 65 12.23 -0.37 -12.45
N GLN A 66 11.06 -0.38 -11.79
CA GLN A 66 10.25 0.81 -11.57
C GLN A 66 10.61 1.47 -10.22
N PRO A 67 10.93 2.77 -10.18
CA PRO A 67 11.22 3.47 -8.93
C PRO A 67 9.96 3.67 -8.10
N THR A 68 10.06 3.45 -6.78
CA THR A 68 8.92 3.49 -5.85
C THR A 68 9.12 4.46 -4.67
N PRO A 69 9.59 5.71 -4.85
CA PRO A 69 9.98 6.57 -3.73
C PRO A 69 8.83 6.90 -2.78
N ALA A 70 7.59 7.04 -3.26
CA ALA A 70 6.46 7.27 -2.36
C ALA A 70 6.08 6.01 -1.59
N ILE A 71 6.06 4.83 -2.24
CA ILE A 71 5.84 3.54 -1.55
C ILE A 71 6.94 3.28 -0.52
N ASP A 72 8.21 3.58 -0.83
CA ASP A 72 9.34 3.40 0.08
C ASP A 72 9.16 4.23 1.36
N ASN A 73 8.77 5.49 1.21
CA ASN A 73 8.49 6.38 2.33
C ASN A 73 7.31 5.88 3.18
N VAL A 74 6.19 5.50 2.54
CA VAL A 74 5.01 4.98 3.25
C VAL A 74 5.32 3.66 3.96
N LEU A 75 6.06 2.76 3.32
CA LEU A 75 6.49 1.48 3.88
C LEU A 75 7.32 1.69 5.14
N ALA A 76 8.31 2.59 5.09
CA ALA A 76 9.15 2.90 6.24
C ALA A 76 8.33 3.42 7.42
N LEU A 77 7.39 4.33 7.16
CA LEU A 77 6.54 4.94 8.19
C LEU A 77 5.55 3.93 8.79
N VAL A 78 4.85 3.15 7.97
CA VAL A 78 3.84 2.20 8.45
C VAL A 78 4.49 1.03 9.21
N ARG A 79 5.65 0.54 8.75
CA ARG A 79 6.41 -0.49 9.48
C ARG A 79 6.89 0.05 10.83
N ARG A 80 7.43 1.27 10.86
CA ARG A 80 7.86 1.90 12.11
C ARG A 80 6.70 2.05 13.10
N LEU A 81 5.55 2.53 12.64
CA LEU A 81 4.33 2.63 13.45
C LEU A 81 3.89 1.27 14.01
N ALA A 82 3.86 0.23 13.17
CA ALA A 82 3.43 -1.09 13.58
C ALA A 82 4.38 -1.70 14.63
N ILE A 83 5.70 -1.53 14.48
CA ILE A 83 6.69 -1.96 15.48
C ILE A 83 6.44 -1.26 16.83
N GLU A 84 6.27 0.07 16.83
CA GLU A 84 6.01 0.83 18.05
C GLU A 84 4.69 0.45 18.74
N ARG A 85 3.75 -0.10 17.98
CA ARG A 85 2.42 -0.54 18.46
C ARG A 85 2.32 -2.04 18.71
N GLY A 86 3.40 -2.80 18.56
CA GLY A 86 3.38 -4.26 18.70
C GLY A 86 2.53 -4.98 17.66
N CYS A 87 2.28 -4.34 16.52
CA CYS A 87 1.43 -4.79 15.41
C CYS A 87 2.24 -5.32 14.21
N TYR A 88 3.53 -5.63 14.40
CA TYR A 88 4.40 -6.19 13.36
C TYR A 88 5.03 -7.49 13.85
N LEU A 89 4.83 -8.58 13.11
CA LEU A 89 5.45 -9.88 13.43
C LEU A 89 6.85 -9.91 12.83
N THR A 90 7.87 -9.96 13.68
CA THR A 90 9.25 -10.30 13.28
C THR A 90 9.39 -11.77 12.98
#